data_AF-A0A971MUL7-F1
#
_entry.id   AF-A0A971MUL7-F1
#
_cell.length_a   1.000
_cell.length_b   1.000
_cell.length_c   1.000
_cell.angle_alpha   90.00
_cell.angle_beta   90.00
_cell.angle_gamma   90.00
#
_symmetry.space_group_name_H-M   'P 1'
#
loop_
_entity.id
_entity.type
_entity.pdbx_description
1 polymer ?
#
loop_
_entity_poly.entity_id
_entity_poly.type
_entity_poly.pdbx_seq_one_letter_code
_entity_poly.pdbx_strand_id
1 'polypeptide(L)'
;MNTKPTKPNQTSNTDLKEVATGAFGFLVKEYGFRLVKSDINSLRYQNAKIFLNISLGRASLEIKVELGLLPNQYDDLQPKFSLTEIIELLGDRNQIEYSYFQGITREQLQKNLPIVAGLVKKYAGDVLKGDYLVIQNLERLRFDSSFSLTKEDRFDRDNYD
;
A
#
# COMPACT_ATOMS: atom_id res chain seq x y z
N MET A 1 28.33 -35.16 -3.00
CA MET A 1 28.47 -33.69 -3.08
C MET A 1 27.32 -33.07 -2.29
N ASN A 2 27.58 -32.56 -1.09
CA ASN A 2 26.59 -31.88 -0.27
C ASN A 2 26.54 -30.40 -0.67
N THR A 3 25.53 -30.00 -1.45
CA THR A 3 25.24 -28.58 -1.65
C THR A 3 24.56 -28.05 -0.39
N LYS A 4 25.29 -27.26 0.40
CA LYS A 4 24.69 -26.46 1.48
C LYS A 4 23.63 -25.55 0.87
N PRO A 5 22.44 -25.41 1.49
CA PRO A 5 21.47 -24.42 1.05
C PRO A 5 22.06 -23.02 1.26
N THR A 6 22.27 -22.31 0.16
CA THR A 6 22.68 -20.90 0.15
C THR A 6 21.57 -20.09 0.81
N LYS A 7 21.87 -19.39 1.92
CA LYS A 7 20.91 -18.47 2.54
C LYS A 7 20.44 -17.45 1.49
N PRO A 8 19.14 -17.16 1.40
CA PRO A 8 18.65 -16.11 0.50
C PRO A 8 19.35 -14.79 0.86
N ASN A 9 19.99 -14.19 -0.13
CA ASN A 9 20.70 -12.93 0.01
C ASN A 9 19.66 -11.87 0.38
N GLN A 10 19.74 -11.36 1.62
CA GLN A 10 18.78 -10.37 2.11
C GLN A 10 18.84 -9.11 1.24
N THR A 11 17.67 -8.59 0.87
CA THR A 11 17.53 -7.36 0.08
C THR A 11 18.27 -6.19 0.74
N SER A 12 19.17 -5.55 0.00
CA SER A 12 19.86 -4.33 0.45
C SER A 12 19.00 -3.08 0.20
N ASN A 13 19.30 -1.98 0.89
CA ASN A 13 18.64 -0.67 0.66
C ASN A 13 18.62 -0.29 -0.83
N THR A 14 19.74 -0.56 -1.51
CA THR A 14 19.93 -0.24 -2.92
C THR A 14 18.95 -0.99 -3.80
N ASP A 15 18.64 -2.25 -3.49
CA ASP A 15 17.77 -3.10 -4.31
C ASP A 15 16.32 -2.61 -4.30
N LEU A 16 15.76 -2.31 -3.12
CA LEU A 16 14.40 -1.80 -3.01
C LEU A 16 14.26 -0.46 -3.73
N LYS A 17 15.18 0.48 -3.46
CA LYS A 17 15.15 1.81 -4.08
C LYS A 17 15.21 1.72 -5.59
N GLU A 18 16.18 0.99 -6.14
CA GLU A 18 16.42 0.91 -7.58
C GLU A 18 15.21 0.29 -8.30
N VAL A 19 14.74 -0.87 -7.83
CA VAL A 19 13.65 -1.59 -8.49
C VAL A 19 12.34 -0.81 -8.37
N ALA A 20 12.04 -0.24 -7.20
CA ALA A 20 10.82 0.54 -7.00
C ALA A 20 10.84 1.84 -7.81
N THR A 21 11.98 2.50 -7.95
CA THR A 21 12.09 3.71 -8.80
C THR A 21 11.75 3.39 -10.26
N GLY A 22 12.17 2.21 -10.75
CA GLY A 22 11.78 1.73 -12.07
C GLY A 22 10.28 1.45 -12.18
N ALA A 23 9.73 0.65 -11.27
CA ALA A 23 8.32 0.23 -11.29
C ALA A 23 7.34 1.40 -11.06
N PHE A 24 7.67 2.34 -10.16
CA PHE A 24 6.85 3.47 -9.78
C PHE A 24 7.22 4.78 -10.49
N GLY A 25 8.02 4.72 -11.56
CA GLY A 25 8.42 5.91 -12.32
C GLY A 25 7.25 6.74 -12.86
N PHE A 26 6.07 6.12 -13.01
CA PHE A 26 4.83 6.81 -13.38
C PHE A 26 4.39 7.86 -12.34
N LEU A 27 4.70 7.68 -11.04
CA LEU A 27 4.36 8.67 -10.01
C LEU A 27 5.01 10.03 -10.31
N VAL A 28 6.26 10.02 -10.76
CA VAL A 28 7.00 11.23 -11.11
C VAL A 28 6.50 11.79 -12.44
N LYS A 29 6.39 10.94 -13.46
CA LYS A 29 6.08 11.35 -14.83
C LYS A 29 4.63 11.82 -15.01
N GLU A 30 3.67 11.17 -14.35
CA GLU A 30 2.24 11.39 -14.57
C GLU A 30 1.60 12.21 -13.44
N TYR A 31 2.12 12.12 -12.20
CA TYR A 31 1.48 12.70 -11.02
C TYR A 31 2.34 13.74 -10.27
N GLY A 32 3.54 14.06 -10.78
CA GLY A 32 4.41 15.09 -10.21
C GLY A 32 4.97 14.77 -8.83
N PHE A 33 5.04 13.49 -8.47
CA PHE A 33 5.67 13.08 -7.21
C PHE A 33 7.19 13.21 -7.29
N ARG A 34 7.82 13.34 -6.13
CA ARG A 34 9.26 13.21 -5.92
C ARG A 34 9.55 12.24 -4.79
N LEU A 35 10.64 11.51 -4.88
CA LEU A 35 11.15 10.68 -3.79
C LEU A 35 11.76 11.58 -2.71
N VAL A 36 11.21 11.59 -1.49
CA VAL A 36 11.65 12.45 -0.39
C VAL A 36 12.31 11.71 0.75
N LYS A 37 12.09 10.40 0.85
CA LYS A 37 12.77 9.54 1.83
C LYS A 37 13.08 8.19 1.22
N SER A 38 14.26 7.66 1.57
CA SER A 38 14.71 6.32 1.19
C SER A 38 15.48 5.70 2.34
N ASP A 39 14.91 4.66 2.92
CA ASP A 39 15.51 3.81 3.96
C ASP A 39 15.61 2.38 3.43
N ILE A 40 16.34 1.50 4.16
CA ILE A 40 16.58 0.10 3.77
C ILE A 40 15.29 -0.65 3.38
N ASN A 41 14.21 -0.40 4.12
CA ASN A 41 12.95 -1.12 3.97
C ASN A 41 11.79 -0.21 3.55
N SER A 42 12.05 1.05 3.20
CA SER A 42 10.95 1.95 2.86
C SER A 42 11.34 3.13 1.98
N LEU A 43 10.45 3.50 1.09
CA LEU A 43 10.53 4.67 0.23
C LEU A 43 9.31 5.54 0.45
N ARG A 44 9.49 6.86 0.46
CA ARG A 44 8.38 7.83 0.51
C ARG A 44 8.44 8.74 -0.69
N TYR A 45 7.40 8.68 -1.50
CA TYR A 45 7.12 9.64 -2.56
C TYR A 45 6.11 10.67 -2.05
N GLN A 46 6.20 11.90 -2.51
CA GLN A 46 5.16 12.89 -2.28
C GLN A 46 5.07 13.90 -3.42
N ASN A 47 3.88 14.45 -3.65
CA ASN A 47 3.68 15.68 -4.42
C ASN A 47 3.20 16.80 -3.47
N ALA A 48 2.51 17.82 -3.98
CA ALA A 48 2.01 18.93 -3.16
C ALA A 48 0.86 18.56 -2.22
N LYS A 49 0.16 17.45 -2.46
CA LYS A 49 -1.07 17.06 -1.76
C LYS A 49 -1.00 15.70 -1.10
N ILE A 50 -0.31 14.75 -1.72
CA ILE A 50 -0.39 13.33 -1.41
C ILE A 50 1.01 12.78 -1.13
N PHE A 51 1.08 11.84 -0.20
CA PHE A 51 2.23 10.95 -0.05
C PHE A 51 1.87 9.53 -0.46
N LEU A 52 2.89 8.78 -0.88
CA LEU A 52 2.84 7.34 -1.09
C LEU A 52 4.07 6.72 -0.42
N ASN A 53 3.84 5.80 0.50
CA ASN A 53 4.88 4.98 1.12
C ASN A 53 4.90 3.59 0.46
N ILE A 54 6.09 3.11 0.11
CA ILE A 54 6.35 1.72 -0.25
C ILE A 54 7.23 1.16 0.88
N SER A 55 6.87 0.06 1.49
CA SER A 55 7.66 -0.51 2.59
C SER A 55 7.64 -2.03 2.61
N LEU A 56 8.65 -2.64 3.23
CA LEU A 56 8.70 -4.07 3.51
C LEU A 56 8.25 -4.32 4.95
N GLY A 57 7.29 -5.24 5.13
CA GLY A 57 6.84 -5.68 6.45
C GLY A 57 8.00 -6.27 7.25
N ARG A 58 8.15 -5.87 8.52
CA ARG A 58 9.34 -6.23 9.33
C ARG A 58 9.58 -7.75 9.47
N ALA A 59 8.50 -8.53 9.59
CA ALA A 59 8.58 -9.98 9.75
C ALA A 59 8.20 -10.74 8.47
N SER A 60 7.18 -10.28 7.75
CA SER A 60 6.67 -10.94 6.54
C SER A 60 7.46 -10.61 5.28
N LEU A 61 8.25 -9.52 5.30
CA LEU A 61 8.91 -8.93 4.13
C LEU A 61 7.94 -8.70 2.97
N GLU A 62 6.67 -8.50 3.31
CA GLU A 62 5.60 -8.17 2.39
C GLU A 62 5.73 -6.72 1.93
N ILE A 63 5.51 -6.49 0.65
CA ILE A 63 5.46 -5.16 0.04
C ILE A 63 4.14 -4.51 0.42
N LYS A 64 4.22 -3.47 1.23
CA LYS A 64 3.09 -2.66 1.66
C LYS A 64 3.12 -1.31 0.97
N VAL A 65 1.99 -0.91 0.42
CA VAL A 65 1.78 0.43 -0.12
C VAL A 65 0.71 1.14 0.70
N GLU A 66 1.03 2.37 1.11
CA GLU A 66 0.13 3.24 1.85
C GLU A 66 0.11 4.61 1.16
N LEU A 67 -1.07 5.20 1.00
CA LEU A 67 -1.26 6.53 0.41
C LEU A 67 -2.16 7.37 1.30
N GLY A 68 -1.94 8.68 1.31
CA GLY A 68 -2.78 9.60 2.07
C GLY A 68 -2.46 11.06 1.78
N LEU A 69 -3.28 11.95 2.33
CA LEU A 69 -3.02 13.39 2.27
C LEU A 69 -1.79 13.74 3.10
N LEU A 70 -1.02 14.71 2.62
CA LEU A 70 0.00 15.33 3.44
C LEU A 70 -0.67 16.10 4.60
N PRO A 71 -0.10 16.02 5.82
CA PRO A 71 -0.50 16.88 6.93
C PRO A 71 -0.57 18.35 6.50
N ASN A 72 -1.55 19.06 7.03
CA ASN A 72 -1.66 20.50 6.84
C ASN A 72 -1.73 21.20 8.21
N GLN A 73 -1.61 22.52 8.21
CA GLN A 73 -1.56 23.33 9.44
C GLN A 73 -2.78 23.22 10.36
N TYR A 74 -3.89 22.64 9.89
CA TYR A 74 -5.13 22.48 10.66
C TYR A 74 -5.37 21.05 11.14
N ASP A 75 -4.73 20.07 10.51
CA ASP A 75 -4.96 18.65 10.80
C ASP A 75 -3.76 17.80 10.40
N ASP A 76 -3.02 17.38 11.44
CA ASP A 76 -1.86 16.50 11.33
C ASP A 76 -2.23 15.02 11.17
N LEU A 77 -3.50 14.66 11.41
CA LEU A 77 -4.01 13.29 11.41
C LEU A 77 -4.82 12.99 10.14
N GLN A 78 -4.28 13.44 9.00
CA GLN A 78 -4.88 13.16 7.71
C GLN A 78 -5.07 11.65 7.47
N PRO A 79 -6.20 11.24 6.88
CA PRO A 79 -6.46 9.84 6.60
C PRO A 79 -5.42 9.28 5.64
N LYS A 80 -5.03 8.03 5.92
CA LYS A 80 -4.17 7.22 5.08
C LYS A 80 -4.80 5.86 4.90
N PHE A 81 -4.59 5.27 3.73
CA PHE A 81 -5.19 4.01 3.33
C PHE A 81 -4.10 3.08 2.80
N SER A 82 -4.20 1.81 3.16
CA SER A 82 -3.40 0.78 2.49
C SER A 82 -3.94 0.53 1.08
N LEU A 83 -3.10 0.07 0.16
CA LEU A 83 -3.57 -0.32 -1.18
C LEU A 83 -4.65 -1.41 -1.11
N THR A 84 -4.46 -2.39 -0.23
CA THR A 84 -5.44 -3.46 0.05
C THR A 84 -6.79 -2.87 0.45
N GLU A 85 -6.78 -1.92 1.37
CA GLU A 85 -8.00 -1.27 1.82
C GLU A 85 -8.68 -0.44 0.72
N ILE A 86 -7.92 0.31 -0.09
CA ILE A 86 -8.49 1.04 -1.23
C ILE A 86 -9.22 0.08 -2.18
N ILE A 87 -8.60 -1.06 -2.49
CA ILE A 87 -9.19 -2.11 -3.33
C ILE A 87 -10.48 -2.65 -2.71
N GLU A 88 -10.44 -3.00 -1.41
CA GLU A 88 -11.56 -3.60 -0.69
C GLU A 88 -12.76 -2.65 -0.56
N LEU A 89 -12.50 -1.36 -0.33
CA LEU A 89 -13.54 -0.33 -0.21
C LEU A 89 -14.17 0.02 -1.56
N LEU A 90 -13.42 -0.05 -2.66
CA LEU A 90 -13.94 0.20 -4.01
C LEU A 90 -14.69 -1.00 -4.61
N GLY A 91 -14.91 -2.06 -3.82
CA GLY A 91 -15.85 -3.14 -4.17
C GLY A 91 -15.29 -4.24 -5.07
N ASP A 92 -13.98 -4.25 -5.34
CA ASP A 92 -13.36 -5.29 -6.17
C ASP A 92 -12.88 -6.50 -5.35
N ARG A 93 -13.63 -6.83 -4.28
CA ARG A 93 -13.29 -7.89 -3.31
C ARG A 93 -13.21 -9.29 -3.93
N ASN A 94 -13.88 -9.49 -5.07
CA ASN A 94 -13.99 -10.79 -5.73
C ASN A 94 -13.00 -11.00 -6.88
N GLN A 95 -12.25 -9.98 -7.33
CA GLN A 95 -11.35 -10.12 -8.49
C GLN A 95 -9.87 -10.10 -8.16
N ILE A 96 -9.50 -9.78 -6.92
CA ILE A 96 -8.10 -9.77 -6.53
C ILE A 96 -7.88 -10.86 -5.49
N GLU A 97 -7.37 -12.00 -5.95
CA GLU A 97 -6.50 -12.81 -5.11
C GLU A 97 -5.32 -11.92 -4.72
N TYR A 98 -5.50 -11.07 -3.70
CA TYR A 98 -4.47 -10.16 -3.22
C TYR A 98 -3.42 -11.02 -2.52
N SER A 99 -2.56 -11.59 -3.35
CA SER A 99 -1.43 -12.40 -2.93
C SER A 99 -0.48 -11.45 -2.20
N TYR A 100 -0.14 -11.80 -0.96
CA TYR A 100 0.87 -11.09 -0.19
C TYR A 100 2.20 -11.08 -0.96
N PHE A 101 2.48 -9.97 -1.65
CA PHE A 101 3.65 -9.83 -2.50
C PHE A 101 4.89 -9.69 -1.63
N GLN A 102 5.79 -10.68 -1.65
CA GLN A 102 7.03 -10.62 -0.88
C GLN A 102 8.15 -9.90 -1.64
N GLY A 103 9.05 -9.25 -0.90
CA GLY A 103 10.23 -8.56 -1.41
C GLY A 103 11.51 -8.98 -0.67
N ILE A 104 11.70 -10.29 -0.46
CA ILE A 104 12.83 -10.84 0.30
C ILE A 104 14.12 -10.76 -0.50
N THR A 105 14.04 -10.94 -1.82
CA THR A 105 15.17 -10.86 -2.75
C THR A 105 14.92 -9.84 -3.86
N ARG A 106 16.01 -9.43 -4.54
CA ARG A 106 15.94 -8.53 -5.70
C ARG A 106 15.05 -9.09 -6.81
N GLU A 107 15.10 -10.40 -7.08
CA GLU A 107 14.27 -11.05 -8.10
C GLU A 107 12.78 -10.96 -7.74
N GLN A 108 12.44 -11.18 -6.46
CA GLN A 108 11.07 -11.02 -5.99
C GLN A 108 10.60 -9.57 -6.12
N LEU A 109 11.45 -8.60 -5.78
CA LEU A 109 11.15 -7.18 -5.98
C LEU A 109 10.90 -6.87 -7.46
N GLN A 110 11.75 -7.35 -8.36
CA GLN A 110 11.63 -7.13 -9.81
C GLN A 110 10.36 -7.75 -10.38
N LYS A 111 9.95 -8.90 -9.85
CA LYS A 111 8.70 -9.56 -10.24
C LYS A 111 7.47 -8.83 -9.68
N ASN A 112 7.49 -8.48 -8.40
CA ASN A 112 6.29 -8.10 -7.66
C ASN A 112 6.01 -6.59 -7.68
N LEU A 113 7.04 -5.73 -7.63
CA LEU A 113 6.83 -4.28 -7.62
C LEU A 113 6.12 -3.75 -8.88
N PRO A 114 6.38 -4.24 -10.10
CA PRO A 114 5.59 -3.85 -11.27
C PRO A 114 4.11 -4.20 -11.15
N ILE A 115 3.78 -5.35 -10.54
CA ILE A 115 2.38 -5.77 -10.31
C ILE A 115 1.73 -4.81 -9.31
N VAL A 116 2.39 -4.57 -8.18
CA VAL A 116 1.90 -3.63 -7.16
C VAL A 116 1.74 -2.21 -7.74
N ALA A 117 2.70 -1.75 -8.54
CA ALA A 117 2.61 -0.47 -9.25
C ALA A 117 1.39 -0.40 -10.20
N GLY A 118 1.12 -1.49 -10.92
CA GLY A 118 -0.07 -1.63 -11.76
C GLY A 118 -1.36 -1.54 -10.95
N LEU A 119 -1.42 -2.19 -9.78
CA LEU A 119 -2.57 -2.11 -8.86
C LEU A 119 -2.76 -0.67 -8.34
N VAL A 120 -1.69 0.02 -7.95
CA VAL A 120 -1.76 1.43 -7.54
C VAL A 120 -2.31 2.28 -8.68
N LYS A 121 -1.83 2.10 -9.91
CA LYS A 121 -2.32 2.87 -11.07
C LYS A 121 -3.79 2.58 -11.39
N LYS A 122 -4.22 1.32 -11.24
CA LYS A 122 -5.60 0.88 -11.51
C LYS A 122 -6.59 1.39 -10.46
N TYR A 123 -6.27 1.27 -9.17
CA TYR A 123 -7.25 1.49 -8.10
C TYR A 123 -7.06 2.80 -7.34
N ALA A 124 -5.84 3.33 -7.26
CA ALA A 124 -5.52 4.53 -6.50
C ALA A 124 -5.29 5.77 -7.37
N GLY A 125 -5.59 5.71 -8.67
CA GLY A 125 -5.35 6.81 -9.62
C GLY A 125 -5.97 8.14 -9.18
N ASP A 126 -7.22 8.13 -8.70
CA ASP A 126 -7.87 9.36 -8.23
C ASP A 126 -7.37 9.82 -6.85
N VAL A 127 -6.97 8.90 -5.99
CA VAL A 127 -6.28 9.21 -4.73
C VAL A 127 -4.94 9.90 -5.02
N LEU A 128 -4.17 9.43 -6.02
CA LEU A 128 -2.90 10.02 -6.43
C LEU A 128 -3.02 11.46 -6.94
N LYS A 129 -4.16 11.83 -7.52
CA LYS A 129 -4.46 13.22 -7.92
C LYS A 129 -4.76 14.13 -6.73
N GLY A 130 -4.98 13.55 -5.55
CA GLY A 130 -5.45 14.25 -4.36
C GLY A 130 -6.87 14.78 -4.52
N ASP A 131 -7.74 13.98 -5.14
CA ASP A 131 -9.17 14.26 -5.15
C ASP A 131 -9.74 14.08 -3.74
N TYR A 132 -10.10 15.20 -3.12
CA TYR A 132 -10.59 15.24 -1.76
C TYR A 132 -11.91 14.48 -1.59
N LEU A 133 -12.80 14.49 -2.58
CA LEU A 133 -14.07 13.77 -2.52
C LEU A 133 -13.87 12.26 -2.52
N VAL A 134 -12.89 11.77 -3.29
CA VAL A 134 -12.54 10.34 -3.30
C VAL A 134 -12.01 9.92 -1.93
N ILE A 135 -11.15 10.73 -1.32
CA ILE A 135 -10.60 10.45 0.02
C ILE A 135 -11.70 10.46 1.09
N GLN A 136 -12.58 11.47 1.10
CA GLN A 136 -13.73 11.50 2.02
C GLN A 136 -14.67 10.30 1.84
N ASN A 137 -14.88 9.87 0.58
CA ASN A 137 -15.68 8.68 0.31
C ASN A 137 -15.02 7.42 0.88
N LEU A 138 -13.70 7.26 0.74
CA LEU A 138 -12.98 6.14 1.35
C LEU A 138 -13.07 6.16 2.88
N GLU A 139 -12.97 7.33 3.51
CA GLU A 139 -13.17 7.45 4.97
C GLU A 139 -14.58 7.04 5.39
N ARG A 140 -15.60 7.48 4.65
CA ARG A 140 -17.00 7.10 4.91
C ARG A 140 -17.19 5.59 4.78
N LEU A 141 -16.68 4.99 3.72
CA LEU A 141 -16.77 3.54 3.50
C LEU A 141 -16.04 2.74 4.59
N ARG A 142 -14.89 3.22 5.06
CA ARG A 142 -14.17 2.65 6.20
C ARG A 142 -15.02 2.71 7.47
N PHE A 143 -15.65 3.85 7.73
CA PHE A 143 -16.53 4.03 8.89
C PHE A 143 -17.73 3.08 8.85
N ASP A 144 -18.42 3.00 7.71
CA ASP A 144 -19.59 2.12 7.51
C ASP A 144 -19.22 0.63 7.63
N SER A 145 -18.06 0.24 7.09
CA SER A 145 -17.53 -1.13 7.21
C SER A 145 -17.23 -1.49 8.66
N SER A 146 -16.63 -0.56 9.42
CA SER A 146 -16.33 -0.76 10.84
C SER A 146 -17.60 -0.90 11.68
N PHE A 147 -18.66 -0.14 11.35
CA PHE A 147 -19.92 -0.19 12.08
C PHE A 147 -20.74 -1.45 11.79
N SER A 148 -20.69 -1.96 10.55
CA SER A 148 -21.43 -3.17 10.15
C SER A 148 -20.92 -4.41 10.91
N LEU A 149 -19.60 -4.53 11.09
CA LEU A 149 -18.98 -5.59 11.90
C LEU A 149 -19.47 -5.57 13.36
N THR A 150 -19.68 -4.39 13.96
CA THR A 150 -20.16 -4.28 15.35
C THR A 150 -21.63 -4.66 15.55
N LYS A 151 -22.42 -4.72 14.48
CA LYS A 151 -23.83 -5.14 14.56
C LYS A 151 -23.96 -6.66 14.45
N GLU A 152 -23.20 -7.30 13.57
CA GLU A 152 -23.20 -8.76 13.43
C GLU A 152 -22.70 -9.44 14.72
N ASP A 153 -21.66 -8.90 15.37
CA ASP A 153 -21.14 -9.40 16.66
C ASP A 153 -22.15 -9.32 17.83
N ARG A 154 -23.21 -8.52 17.70
CA ARG A 154 -24.27 -8.41 18.73
C ARG A 154 -25.40 -9.42 18.53
N PHE A 155 -25.64 -9.89 17.31
CA PHE A 155 -26.71 -10.85 17.02
C PHE A 155 -26.29 -12.31 17.29
N ASP A 156 -24.99 -12.61 17.35
CA ASP A 156 -24.50 -13.96 17.66
C ASP A 156 -24.41 -14.27 19.17
N ARG A 157 -24.52 -13.25 20.04
CA ARG A 157 -24.49 -13.46 21.50
C ARG A 157 -25.86 -13.69 22.14
N ASP A 158 -26.95 -13.38 21.43
CA ASP A 158 -28.31 -13.48 21.96
C ASP A 158 -29.04 -14.79 21.56
N ASN A 159 -28.34 -15.74 20.92
CA ASN A 159 -28.89 -17.04 20.49
C ASN A 159 -28.40 -18.25 21.31
N TYR A 160 -27.82 -18.01 22.49
CA TYR A 160 -27.44 -19.05 23.45
C TYR A 160 -28.01 -18.72 24.84
N ASP A 161 -29.34 -18.75 24.98
CA ASP A 161 -30.03 -18.89 26.26
C ASP A 161 -31.25 -19.82 26.10
#